data_AF-A0A072UHE8-F1
#
_entry.id   AF-A0A072UHE8-F1
#
_cell.length_a   1.000
_cell.length_b   1.000
_cell.length_c   1.000
_cell.angle_alpha   90.00
_cell.angle_beta   90.00
_cell.angle_gamma   90.00
#
_symmetry.space_group_name_H-M   'P 1'
#
loop_
_entity.id
_entity.type
_entity.pdbx_description
1 polymer ?
#
loop_
_entity_poly.entity_id
_entity_poly.type
_entity_poly.pdbx_seq_one_letter_code
_entity_poly.pdbx_strand_id
1 'polypeptide(L)'
;MSGGEESTTSLKYTSVKHDYDNADKKTDSGKAPKFNGDPEEFSWWKTNMYSFIMGLDEELWGILEDGVDDLDLDEEGAAVDRRIHTPAQKKLYKKHHKIRGIIVASIPRTEYMKMSDKSTAKAMFASLCANFEGSKKVKEAKKLMLVHHLRRVYTEVIFPVFLNLRRVYTEGEDKWVHVASICLVSPWSLFLPPSSLLSPASSIQPHSC
;
A
#
# COMPACT_ATOMS: atom_id res chain seq x y z
N MET A 1 69.83 41.48 22.74
CA MET A 1 69.91 40.96 21.35
C MET A 1 69.80 39.44 21.43
N SER A 2 68.90 38.87 20.63
CA SER A 2 68.68 37.46 20.20
C SER A 2 69.28 36.30 21.01
N GLY A 3 68.56 35.20 21.29
CA GLY A 3 67.27 34.75 20.80
C GLY A 3 66.89 33.43 21.48
N GLY A 4 65.61 33.05 21.40
CA GLY A 4 65.09 31.72 21.76
C GLY A 4 65.50 30.66 20.74
N GLU A 5 65.06 29.41 20.74
CA GLU A 5 64.07 28.60 21.47
C GLU A 5 64.58 27.14 21.34
N GLU A 6 63.90 26.19 22.00
CA GLU A 6 63.58 24.83 21.52
C GLU A 6 63.78 23.76 22.61
N SER A 7 62.70 23.48 23.34
CA SER A 7 62.58 22.25 24.15
C SER A 7 61.39 21.45 23.60
N THR A 8 61.72 20.42 22.86
CA THR A 8 60.80 19.51 22.18
C THR A 8 59.99 18.72 23.22
N THR A 9 58.73 19.09 23.45
CA THR A 9 57.80 18.30 24.26
C THR A 9 57.05 17.32 23.37
N SER A 10 57.47 16.05 23.45
CA SER A 10 56.88 14.89 22.78
C SER A 10 55.39 14.73 23.14
N LEU A 11 54.50 15.04 22.20
CA LEU A 11 53.08 14.70 22.26
C LEU A 11 52.89 13.18 22.21
N LYS A 12 52.53 12.57 23.36
CA LYS A 12 52.07 11.19 23.42
C LYS A 12 50.69 11.10 22.78
N TYR A 13 50.62 10.64 21.54
CA TYR A 13 49.36 10.28 20.89
C TYR A 13 48.82 9.00 21.53
N THR A 14 47.82 9.13 22.41
CA THR A 14 47.09 7.97 22.93
C THR A 14 46.21 7.42 21.82
N SER A 15 46.65 6.31 21.22
CA SER A 15 45.84 5.49 20.33
C SER A 15 44.60 4.99 21.08
N VAL A 16 43.45 5.61 20.81
CA VAL A 16 42.15 5.13 21.27
C VAL A 16 41.83 3.88 20.46
N LYS A 17 41.93 2.70 21.10
CA LYS A 17 41.37 1.48 20.54
C LYS A 17 39.86 1.66 20.40
N HIS A 18 39.40 1.81 19.17
CA HIS A 18 37.99 1.60 18.86
C HIS A 18 37.75 0.09 18.85
N ASP A 19 37.29 -0.43 19.98
CA ASP A 19 36.70 -1.76 20.04
C ASP A 19 35.44 -1.75 19.18
N TYR A 20 35.57 -2.20 17.93
CA TYR A 20 34.45 -2.68 17.13
C TYR A 20 34.01 -4.02 17.72
N ASP A 21 33.51 -3.99 18.95
CA ASP A 21 32.66 -5.06 19.43
C ASP A 21 31.34 -4.91 18.66
N ASN A 22 31.30 -5.68 17.57
CA ASN A 22 30.19 -5.83 16.66
C ASN A 22 29.03 -6.40 17.46
N ALA A 23 28.30 -5.51 18.13
CA ALA A 23 26.94 -5.78 18.52
C ALA A 23 26.22 -6.21 17.25
N ASP A 24 25.89 -7.50 17.15
CA ASP A 24 24.96 -8.09 16.21
C ASP A 24 23.60 -7.36 16.31
N LYS A 25 23.55 -6.12 15.83
CA LYS A 25 22.34 -5.48 15.37
C LYS A 25 22.01 -6.19 14.09
N LYS A 26 21.34 -7.34 14.24
CA LYS A 26 20.68 -8.06 13.16
C LYS A 26 19.75 -7.05 12.49
N THR A 27 20.25 -6.38 11.46
CA THR A 27 19.44 -5.49 10.64
C THR A 27 18.31 -6.36 10.09
N ASP A 28 17.08 -5.86 10.13
CA ASP A 28 15.90 -6.64 9.72
C ASP A 28 15.91 -6.98 8.21
N SER A 29 16.96 -6.56 7.50
CA SER A 29 17.28 -6.83 6.10
C SER A 29 17.28 -8.32 5.73
N GLY A 30 17.43 -9.22 6.70
CA GLY A 30 17.33 -10.67 6.47
C GLY A 30 15.91 -11.24 6.55
N LYS A 31 14.90 -10.47 6.97
CA LYS A 31 13.53 -10.97 7.16
C LYS A 31 12.63 -10.53 6.02
N ALA A 32 11.75 -11.44 5.62
CA ALA A 32 10.75 -11.16 4.60
C ALA A 32 9.78 -10.05 5.09
N PRO A 33 9.41 -9.10 4.21
CA PRO A 33 8.56 -7.97 4.58
C PRO A 33 7.20 -8.47 5.05
N LYS A 34 6.77 -8.02 6.23
CA LYS A 34 5.50 -8.45 6.83
C LYS A 34 4.33 -7.65 6.27
N PHE A 35 3.29 -8.37 5.86
CA PHE A 35 2.01 -7.80 5.51
C PHE A 35 1.10 -7.78 6.74
N ASN A 36 0.42 -6.66 6.98
CA ASN A 36 -0.52 -6.50 8.08
C ASN A 36 -1.95 -6.94 7.73
N GLY A 37 -2.24 -7.23 6.45
CA GLY A 37 -3.59 -7.56 6.00
C GLY A 37 -4.41 -6.34 5.56
N ASP A 38 -3.85 -5.13 5.57
CA ASP A 38 -4.53 -3.92 5.13
C ASP A 38 -4.50 -3.80 3.59
N PRO A 39 -5.66 -3.74 2.91
CA PRO A 39 -5.71 -3.52 1.45
C PRO A 39 -5.08 -2.20 0.98
N GLU A 40 -5.04 -1.16 1.82
CA GLU A 40 -4.44 0.14 1.46
C GLU A 40 -2.91 0.06 1.41
N GLU A 41 -2.31 -0.75 2.29
CA GLU A 41 -0.86 -0.95 2.34
C GLU A 41 -0.37 -2.04 1.38
N PHE A 42 -1.27 -2.81 0.75
CA PHE A 42 -0.88 -3.93 -0.11
C PHE A 42 0.05 -3.52 -1.24
N SER A 43 -0.18 -2.37 -1.88
CA SER A 43 0.68 -1.88 -2.96
C SER A 43 2.10 -1.59 -2.47
N TRP A 44 2.24 -1.03 -1.27
CA TRP A 44 3.54 -0.76 -0.67
C TRP A 44 4.25 -2.06 -0.28
N TRP A 45 3.52 -2.98 0.36
CA TRP A 45 4.03 -4.30 0.70
C TRP A 45 4.50 -5.08 -0.53
N LYS A 46 3.73 -5.05 -1.64
CA LYS A 46 4.08 -5.72 -2.90
C LYS A 46 5.40 -5.20 -3.47
N THR A 47 5.62 -3.88 -3.46
CA THR A 47 6.89 -3.25 -3.90
C THR A 47 8.07 -3.65 -3.01
N ASN A 48 7.85 -3.74 -1.69
CA ASN A 48 8.89 -4.21 -0.76
C ASN A 48 9.20 -5.70 -0.95
N MET A 49 8.17 -6.52 -1.21
CA MET A 49 8.32 -7.93 -1.51
C MET A 49 9.14 -8.13 -2.79
N TYR A 50 8.84 -7.38 -3.85
CA TYR A 50 9.61 -7.36 -5.09
C TYR A 50 11.09 -7.07 -4.81
N SER A 51 11.37 -5.95 -4.14
CA SER A 51 12.73 -5.52 -3.81
C SER A 51 13.48 -6.56 -2.95
N PHE A 52 12.79 -7.17 -1.99
CA PHE A 52 13.36 -8.21 -1.13
C PHE A 52 13.72 -9.47 -1.93
N ILE A 53 12.83 -9.96 -2.80
CA ILE A 53 13.07 -11.15 -3.62
C ILE A 53 14.22 -10.90 -4.62
N MET A 54 14.20 -9.74 -5.29
CA MET A 54 15.26 -9.34 -6.22
C MET A 54 16.62 -9.19 -5.53
N GLY A 55 16.63 -8.73 -4.27
CA GLY A 55 17.85 -8.65 -3.47
C GLY A 55 18.41 -10.01 -3.02
N LEU A 56 17.61 -11.08 -3.06
CA LEU A 56 18.06 -12.44 -2.73
C LEU A 56 18.66 -13.16 -3.94
N ASP A 57 17.94 -13.17 -5.05
CA ASP A 57 18.33 -13.82 -6.31
C ASP A 57 17.35 -13.36 -7.41
N GLU A 58 17.89 -12.77 -8.48
CA GLU A 58 17.14 -12.20 -9.60
C GLU A 58 16.20 -13.23 -10.28
N GLU A 59 16.60 -14.50 -10.34
CA GLU A 59 15.78 -15.55 -10.96
C GLU A 59 14.51 -15.86 -10.14
N LEU A 60 14.45 -15.48 -8.85
CA LEU A 60 13.31 -15.84 -7.99
C LEU A 60 12.03 -15.09 -8.37
N TRP A 61 12.13 -13.83 -8.79
CA TRP A 61 10.94 -13.10 -9.22
C TRP A 61 10.40 -13.67 -10.52
N GLY A 62 11.27 -13.99 -11.48
CA GLY A 62 10.88 -14.67 -12.72
C GLY A 62 10.14 -15.98 -12.45
N ILE A 63 10.66 -16.83 -11.55
CA ILE A 63 9.99 -18.09 -11.17
C ILE A 63 8.63 -17.84 -10.49
N LEU A 64 8.47 -16.75 -9.74
CA LEU A 64 7.20 -16.39 -9.13
C LEU A 64 6.14 -15.99 -10.17
N GLU A 65 6.55 -15.34 -11.26
CA GLU A 65 5.68 -14.91 -12.35
C GLU A 65 5.39 -16.05 -13.35
N ASP A 66 6.43 -16.76 -13.78
CA ASP A 66 6.35 -17.83 -14.76
C ASP A 66 5.70 -19.08 -14.17
N GLY A 67 5.98 -19.38 -12.89
CA GLY A 67 5.49 -20.57 -12.20
C GLY A 67 6.47 -21.74 -12.31
N VAL A 68 5.94 -22.93 -12.07
CA VAL A 68 6.72 -24.18 -12.03
C VAL A 68 5.97 -25.31 -12.70
N ASP A 69 5.46 -25.03 -13.90
CA ASP A 69 4.62 -25.97 -14.67
C ASP A 69 5.43 -27.22 -15.09
N ASP A 70 6.77 -27.13 -15.14
CA ASP A 70 7.69 -28.23 -15.42
C ASP A 70 7.94 -29.19 -14.23
N LEU A 71 7.28 -28.96 -13.08
CA LEU A 71 7.39 -29.79 -11.89
C LEU A 71 6.07 -30.48 -11.56
N ASP A 72 6.13 -31.80 -11.34
CA ASP A 72 5.02 -32.55 -10.74
C ASP A 72 4.98 -32.29 -9.22
N LEU A 73 4.00 -31.49 -8.81
CA LEU A 73 3.74 -31.13 -7.41
C LEU A 73 2.44 -31.77 -6.91
N ASP A 74 2.42 -32.18 -5.65
CA ASP A 74 1.21 -32.61 -4.94
C ASP A 74 0.34 -31.41 -4.50
N GLU A 75 -0.77 -31.70 -3.83
CA GLU A 75 -1.72 -30.70 -3.33
C GLU A 75 -1.07 -29.72 -2.32
N GLU A 76 -0.04 -30.16 -1.60
CA GLU A 76 0.72 -29.35 -0.66
C GLU A 76 1.84 -28.52 -1.31
N GLY A 77 2.12 -28.73 -2.60
CA GLY A 77 3.22 -28.09 -3.33
C GLY A 77 4.58 -28.74 -3.12
N ALA A 78 4.62 -29.96 -2.60
CA ALA A 78 5.80 -30.80 -2.54
C ALA A 78 5.94 -31.63 -3.82
N ALA A 79 7.19 -31.92 -4.19
CA ALA A 79 7.46 -32.70 -5.39
C ALA A 79 7.03 -34.16 -5.20
N VAL A 80 6.22 -34.68 -6.13
CA VAL A 80 5.65 -36.04 -6.10
C VAL A 80 6.76 -37.09 -6.14
N ASP A 81 7.77 -36.93 -7.01
CA ASP A 81 8.96 -37.78 -7.01
C ASP A 81 10.26 -36.98 -7.14
N ARG A 82 10.83 -36.62 -5.98
CA ARG A 82 12.11 -35.90 -5.88
C ARG A 82 13.31 -36.63 -6.49
N ARG A 83 13.24 -37.95 -6.70
CA ARG A 83 14.38 -38.76 -7.15
C ARG A 83 14.55 -38.71 -8.66
N ILE A 84 13.45 -38.58 -9.40
CA ILE A 84 13.41 -38.55 -10.87
C ILE A 84 13.86 -37.19 -11.43
N HIS A 85 13.76 -36.12 -10.64
CA HIS A 85 14.08 -34.77 -11.10
C HIS A 85 15.51 -34.63 -11.63
N THR A 86 15.62 -34.00 -12.81
CA THR A 86 16.88 -33.52 -13.38
C THR A 86 17.55 -32.50 -12.44
N PRO A 87 18.87 -32.25 -12.57
CA PRO A 87 19.54 -31.21 -11.79
C PRO A 87 18.87 -29.83 -11.91
N ALA A 88 18.36 -29.49 -13.10
CA ALA A 88 17.63 -28.24 -13.34
C ALA A 88 16.30 -28.20 -12.58
N GLN A 89 15.49 -29.25 -12.65
CA GLN A 89 14.23 -29.36 -11.90
C GLN A 89 14.46 -29.34 -10.37
N LYS A 90 15.55 -29.95 -9.90
CA LYS A 90 15.95 -29.86 -8.48
C LYS A 90 16.30 -28.41 -8.08
N LYS A 91 16.97 -27.64 -8.95
CA LYS A 91 17.24 -26.20 -8.73
C LYS A 91 15.93 -25.41 -8.70
N LEU A 92 15.05 -25.63 -9.67
CA LEU A 92 13.74 -24.96 -9.76
C LEU A 92 12.86 -25.24 -8.54
N TYR A 93 12.76 -26.50 -8.12
CA TYR A 93 12.00 -26.90 -6.94
C TYR A 93 12.50 -26.20 -5.66
N LYS A 94 13.82 -26.13 -5.46
CA LYS A 94 14.41 -25.43 -4.32
C LYS A 94 14.05 -23.94 -4.32
N LYS A 95 14.11 -23.29 -5.49
CA LYS A 95 13.74 -21.88 -5.64
C LYS A 95 12.26 -21.64 -5.40
N HIS A 96 11.39 -22.46 -5.98
CA HIS A 96 9.95 -22.43 -5.72
C HIS A 96 9.64 -22.54 -4.22
N HIS A 97 10.22 -23.53 -3.54
CA HIS A 97 9.98 -23.73 -2.11
C HIS A 97 10.55 -22.58 -1.26
N LYS A 98 11.66 -21.96 -1.68
CA LYS A 98 12.21 -20.75 -1.05
C LYS A 98 11.20 -19.60 -1.14
N ILE A 99 10.65 -19.34 -2.32
CA ILE A 99 9.68 -18.25 -2.55
C ILE A 99 8.38 -18.52 -1.78
N ARG A 100 7.87 -19.75 -1.81
CA ARG A 100 6.71 -20.16 -1.02
C ARG A 100 6.94 -19.87 0.48
N GLY A 101 8.11 -20.22 0.99
CA GLY A 101 8.50 -19.94 2.38
C GLY A 101 8.53 -18.45 2.71
N ILE A 102 9.01 -17.62 1.79
CA ILE A 102 9.00 -16.15 1.93
C ILE A 102 7.56 -15.63 2.00
N ILE A 103 6.68 -16.03 1.07
CA ILE A 103 5.28 -15.60 1.04
C ILE A 103 4.57 -15.99 2.34
N VAL A 104 4.69 -17.26 2.75
CA VAL A 104 4.07 -17.78 3.99
C VAL A 104 4.57 -17.03 5.22
N ALA A 105 5.87 -16.74 5.29
CA ALA A 105 6.44 -15.98 6.39
C ALA A 105 5.99 -14.51 6.38
N SER A 106 5.69 -13.95 5.22
CA SER A 106 5.33 -12.54 5.06
C SER A 106 3.87 -12.23 5.36
N ILE A 107 2.94 -13.18 5.17
CA ILE A 107 1.51 -12.93 5.35
C ILE A 107 1.01 -13.33 6.74
N PRO A 108 -0.06 -12.70 7.26
CA PRO A 108 -0.67 -13.13 8.51
C PRO A 108 -1.38 -14.48 8.31
N ARG A 109 -1.48 -15.26 9.39
CA ARG A 109 -2.10 -16.60 9.37
C ARG A 109 -3.51 -16.59 8.78
N THR A 110 -4.29 -15.53 9.04
CA THR A 110 -5.65 -15.37 8.53
C THR A 110 -5.72 -15.35 7.01
N GLU A 111 -4.75 -14.72 6.34
CA GLU A 111 -4.69 -14.68 4.89
C GLU A 111 -4.16 -15.99 4.30
N TYR A 112 -3.19 -16.63 4.98
CA TYR A 112 -2.72 -17.95 4.59
C TYR A 112 -3.85 -18.99 4.55
N MET A 113 -4.72 -19.01 5.56
CA MET A 113 -5.84 -19.97 5.63
C MET A 113 -6.85 -19.83 4.47
N LYS A 114 -6.92 -18.66 3.82
CA LYS A 114 -7.78 -18.45 2.64
C LYS A 114 -7.17 -18.97 1.33
N MET A 115 -5.91 -19.40 1.37
CA MET A 115 -5.17 -19.91 0.20
C MET A 115 -4.37 -21.17 0.55
N SER A 116 -4.82 -21.91 1.56
CA SER A 116 -4.18 -23.16 1.99
C SER A 116 -4.30 -24.27 0.94
N ASP A 117 -5.28 -24.16 0.05
CA ASP A 117 -5.53 -25.01 -1.11
C ASP A 117 -4.57 -24.74 -2.29
N LYS A 118 -3.75 -23.69 -2.21
CA LYS A 118 -2.84 -23.29 -3.29
C LYS A 118 -1.46 -23.92 -3.08
N SER A 119 -1.11 -24.85 -3.97
CA SER A 119 0.15 -25.59 -3.93
C SER A 119 1.36 -24.74 -4.38
N THR A 120 1.20 -23.85 -5.36
CA THR A 120 2.31 -23.09 -5.95
C THR A 120 2.46 -21.67 -5.39
N ALA A 121 3.71 -21.21 -5.29
CA ALA A 121 4.03 -19.84 -4.88
C ALA A 121 3.35 -18.79 -5.79
N LYS A 122 3.31 -19.05 -7.10
CA LYS A 122 2.59 -18.26 -8.10
C LYS A 122 1.11 -18.14 -7.78
N ALA A 123 0.43 -19.26 -7.52
CA ALA A 123 -0.99 -19.26 -7.18
C ALA A 123 -1.27 -18.51 -5.87
N MET A 124 -0.43 -18.70 -4.85
CA MET A 124 -0.53 -17.93 -3.59
C MET A 124 -0.41 -16.43 -3.83
N PHE A 125 0.61 -16.00 -4.57
CA PHE A 125 0.84 -14.58 -4.84
C PHE A 125 -0.23 -13.96 -5.76
N ALA A 126 -0.69 -14.68 -6.77
CA ALA A 126 -1.80 -14.27 -7.63
C ALA A 126 -3.08 -14.09 -6.82
N SER A 127 -3.35 -14.98 -5.86
CA SER A 127 -4.49 -14.86 -4.95
C SER A 127 -4.40 -13.60 -4.08
N LEU A 128 -3.21 -13.26 -3.58
CA LEU A 128 -3.00 -12.03 -2.82
C LEU A 128 -3.29 -10.81 -3.68
N CYS A 129 -2.75 -10.77 -4.91
CA CYS A 129 -3.04 -9.69 -5.86
C CYS A 129 -4.55 -9.57 -6.13
N ALA A 130 -5.23 -10.68 -6.42
CA ALA A 130 -6.67 -10.68 -6.69
C ALA A 130 -7.50 -10.17 -5.50
N ASN A 131 -7.12 -10.55 -4.27
CA ASN A 131 -7.86 -10.19 -3.06
C ASN A 131 -7.63 -8.72 -2.64
N PHE A 132 -6.41 -8.23 -2.74
CA PHE A 132 -6.01 -6.95 -2.15
C PHE A 132 -5.80 -5.82 -3.14
N GLU A 133 -5.42 -6.10 -4.39
CA GLU A 133 -5.41 -5.03 -5.40
C GLU A 133 -6.84 -4.60 -5.69
N GLY A 134 -7.77 -5.55 -5.74
CA GLY A 134 -9.17 -5.35 -6.10
C GLY A 134 -9.29 -4.73 -7.49
N SER A 135 -10.32 -5.10 -8.26
CA SER A 135 -10.57 -4.31 -9.46
C SER A 135 -10.86 -2.87 -9.05
N LYS A 136 -10.36 -1.88 -9.80
CA LYS A 136 -10.66 -0.45 -9.62
C LYS A 136 -12.15 -0.21 -9.34
N LYS A 137 -13.02 -1.01 -9.96
CA LYS A 137 -14.47 -1.07 -9.78
C LYS A 137 -14.92 -1.34 -8.33
N VAL A 138 -14.26 -2.24 -7.59
CA VAL A 138 -14.60 -2.53 -6.18
C VAL A 138 -14.27 -1.33 -5.29
N LYS A 139 -13.16 -0.64 -5.56
CA LYS A 139 -12.78 0.59 -4.84
C LYS A 139 -13.76 1.73 -5.14
N GLU A 140 -14.14 1.91 -6.41
CA GLU A 140 -15.14 2.88 -6.82
C GLU A 140 -16.53 2.58 -6.25
N ALA A 141 -16.96 1.31 -6.24
CA ALA A 141 -18.24 0.90 -5.67
C ALA A 141 -18.32 1.17 -4.15
N LYS A 142 -17.23 0.91 -3.41
CA LYS A 142 -17.14 1.25 -1.98
C LYS A 142 -17.26 2.77 -1.75
N LYS A 143 -16.55 3.57 -2.55
CA LYS A 143 -16.66 5.04 -2.49
C LYS A 143 -18.08 5.51 -2.80
N LEU A 144 -18.73 4.94 -3.82
CA LEU A 144 -20.09 5.27 -4.20
C LEU A 144 -21.10 4.88 -3.11
N MET A 145 -20.96 3.71 -2.48
CA MET A 145 -21.82 3.32 -1.35
C MET A 145 -21.70 4.29 -0.18
N LEU A 146 -20.49 4.71 0.17
CA LEU A 146 -20.26 5.70 1.23
C LEU A 146 -20.89 7.06 0.89
N VAL A 147 -20.69 7.54 -0.34
CA VAL A 147 -21.32 8.79 -0.81
C VAL A 147 -22.84 8.69 -0.77
N HIS A 148 -23.41 7.57 -1.20
CA HIS A 148 -24.86 7.37 -1.17
C HIS A 148 -25.40 7.30 0.27
N HIS A 149 -24.69 6.64 1.18
CA HIS A 149 -25.06 6.58 2.60
C HIS A 149 -25.03 7.98 3.24
N LEU A 150 -23.93 8.72 3.05
CA LEU A 150 -23.81 10.09 3.56
C LEU A 150 -24.87 11.02 2.96
N ARG A 151 -25.15 10.89 1.66
CA ARG A 151 -26.23 11.64 1.01
C ARG A 151 -27.58 11.36 1.67
N ARG A 152 -27.91 10.08 1.89
CA ARG A 152 -29.17 9.69 2.54
C ARG A 152 -29.27 10.26 3.96
N VAL A 153 -28.23 10.13 4.77
CA VAL A 153 -28.23 10.69 6.14
C VAL A 153 -28.41 12.21 6.08
N TYR A 154 -27.75 12.87 5.13
CA TYR A 154 -27.87 14.31 4.97
C TYR A 154 -29.27 14.74 4.53
N THR A 155 -29.87 14.09 3.52
CA THR A 155 -31.18 14.48 2.98
C THR A 155 -32.35 14.10 3.88
N GLU A 156 -32.29 12.93 4.52
CA GLU A 156 -33.43 12.39 5.28
C GLU A 156 -33.42 12.81 6.75
N VAL A 157 -32.24 13.10 7.32
CA VAL A 157 -32.11 13.37 8.76
C VAL A 157 -31.63 14.79 9.00
N ILE A 158 -30.47 15.15 8.47
CA ILE A 158 -29.82 16.43 8.82
C ILE A 158 -30.57 17.61 8.18
N PHE A 159 -30.96 17.50 6.92
CA PHE A 159 -31.60 18.59 6.17
C PHE A 159 -32.99 18.95 6.72
N PRO A 160 -33.90 18.01 7.05
CA PRO A 160 -35.20 18.34 7.65
C PRO A 160 -35.06 18.96 9.04
N VAL A 161 -34.11 18.50 9.85
CA VAL A 161 -33.80 19.10 11.16
C VAL A 161 -33.33 20.54 10.99
N PHE A 162 -32.43 20.79 10.03
CA PHE A 162 -31.96 22.12 9.71
C PHE A 162 -33.11 23.04 9.22
N LEU A 163 -33.99 22.55 8.35
CA LEU A 163 -35.16 23.30 7.90
C LEU A 163 -36.16 23.59 9.04
N ASN A 164 -36.35 22.63 9.96
CA ASN A 164 -37.24 22.82 11.10
C ASN A 164 -36.69 23.85 12.08
N LEU A 165 -35.39 23.77 12.38
CA LEU A 165 -34.67 24.81 13.15
C LEU A 165 -34.81 26.17 12.47
N ARG A 166 -34.61 26.26 11.15
CA ARG A 166 -34.79 27.51 10.41
C ARG A 166 -36.19 28.09 10.58
N ARG A 167 -37.24 27.26 10.47
CA ARG A 167 -38.64 27.68 10.64
C ARG A 167 -38.88 28.28 12.04
N VAL A 168 -38.43 27.59 13.08
CA VAL A 168 -38.56 28.04 14.48
C VAL A 168 -37.83 29.36 14.71
N TYR A 169 -36.64 29.54 14.11
CA TYR A 169 -35.89 30.79 14.24
C TYR A 169 -36.47 31.96 13.42
N THR A 170 -37.21 31.71 12.34
CA THR A 170 -37.87 32.76 11.56
C THR A 170 -39.21 33.22 12.15
N GLU A 171 -39.81 32.44 13.05
CA GLU A 171 -41.07 32.78 13.73
C GLU A 171 -40.84 33.54 15.06
N GLY A 172 -39.59 33.63 15.54
CA GLY A 172 -39.21 34.39 16.73
C GLY A 172 -38.75 35.82 16.41
N GLU A 173 -39.39 36.80 17.02
CA GLU A 173 -39.23 38.26 16.88
C GLU A 173 -37.81 38.78 16.47
N ASP A 174 -37.74 39.36 15.27
CA ASP A 174 -36.92 40.47 14.71
C ASP A 174 -35.48 40.80 15.15
N LYS A 175 -34.85 40.07 16.08
CA LYS A 175 -33.51 40.44 16.61
C LYS A 175 -32.34 39.56 16.18
N TRP A 176 -32.57 38.50 15.39
CA TRP A 176 -31.51 37.53 15.03
C TRP A 176 -31.25 37.34 13.54
N VAL A 177 -31.86 38.17 12.69
CA VAL A 177 -31.82 38.03 11.21
C VAL A 177 -30.39 38.04 10.63
N HIS A 178 -29.43 38.69 11.32
CA HIS A 178 -28.02 38.71 10.93
C HIS A 178 -27.25 37.41 11.22
N VAL A 179 -27.66 36.62 12.21
CA VAL A 179 -26.97 35.35 12.57
C VAL A 179 -27.36 34.22 11.61
N ALA A 180 -28.60 34.22 11.13
CA ALA A 180 -29.09 33.23 10.16
C ALA A 180 -28.40 33.34 8.79
N SER A 181 -27.90 34.53 8.41
CA SER A 181 -27.24 34.74 7.12
C SER A 181 -25.86 34.07 7.01
N ILE A 182 -25.22 33.74 8.13
CA ILE A 182 -23.90 33.08 8.17
C ILE A 182 -24.03 31.57 7.90
N CYS A 183 -25.19 30.96 8.22
CA CYS A 183 -25.43 29.52 8.01
C CYS A 183 -25.89 29.16 6.58
N LEU A 184 -26.03 30.14 5.67
CA LEU A 184 -26.62 29.94 4.33
C LEU A 184 -25.61 29.71 3.20
N VAL A 185 -24.32 29.56 3.50
CA VAL A 185 -23.36 29.11 2.49
C VAL A 185 -23.61 27.61 2.27
N SER A 186 -24.39 27.30 1.24
CA SER A 186 -24.80 25.95 0.86
C SER A 186 -23.62 24.97 0.90
N PRO A 187 -23.61 23.97 1.82
CA PRO A 187 -22.52 23.01 1.94
C PRO A 187 -22.32 22.13 0.71
N TRP A 188 -23.28 22.11 -0.23
CA TRP A 188 -23.18 21.37 -1.49
C TRP A 188 -22.11 21.90 -2.45
N SER A 189 -21.63 23.12 -2.25
CA SER A 189 -20.51 23.69 -3.01
C SER A 189 -19.19 22.93 -2.80
N LEU A 190 -19.08 22.15 -1.71
CA LEU A 190 -17.87 21.41 -1.33
C LEU A 190 -17.86 19.94 -1.78
N PHE A 191 -18.95 19.43 -2.35
CA PHE A 191 -19.13 18.00 -2.66
C PHE A 191 -19.35 17.67 -4.15
N LEU A 192 -19.29 18.66 -5.05
CA LEU A 192 -19.26 18.40 -6.49
C LEU A 192 -17.86 17.93 -6.93
N PRO A 193 -17.73 16.80 -7.65
CA PRO A 193 -16.46 16.45 -8.28
C PRO A 193 -16.08 17.51 -9.32
N PRO A 194 -14.78 17.82 -9.52
CA PRO A 194 -14.32 18.92 -10.36
C PRO A 194 -14.48 18.70 -11.88
N SER A 195 -15.45 17.89 -12.33
CA SER A 195 -15.56 17.44 -13.72
C SER A 195 -16.67 18.12 -14.55
N SER A 196 -17.39 19.09 -14.01
CA SER A 196 -18.47 19.79 -14.73
C SER A 196 -18.12 21.23 -15.16
N LEU A 197 -16.83 21.57 -15.27
CA LEU A 197 -16.35 22.82 -15.89
C LEU A 197 -15.86 22.64 -17.34
N LEU A 198 -16.48 21.74 -18.10
CA LEU A 198 -16.46 21.82 -19.56
C LEU A 198 -17.88 22.06 -20.06
N SER A 199 -18.22 23.32 -20.27
CA SER A 199 -19.29 23.66 -21.22
C SER A 199 -18.77 23.52 -22.65
N PRO A 200 -19.62 23.08 -23.59
CA PRO A 200 -19.35 23.11 -25.01
C PRO A 200 -19.61 24.53 -25.54
N ALA A 201 -18.66 25.11 -26.28
CA ALA A 201 -18.92 26.30 -27.08
C ALA A 201 -18.86 25.91 -28.56
N SER A 202 -20.03 25.65 -29.13
CA SER A 202 -20.25 25.51 -30.56
C SER A 202 -20.15 26.87 -31.27
N SER A 203 -19.29 26.93 -32.28
CA SER A 203 -19.47 27.57 -33.59
C SER A 203 -20.35 28.84 -33.68
N ILE A 204 -19.72 29.98 -33.96
CA ILE A 204 -20.29 31.04 -34.82
C ILE A 204 -19.16 31.59 -35.72
N GLN A 205 -19.16 31.21 -37.01
CA GLN A 205 -18.72 32.06 -38.14
C GLN A 205 -19.93 32.91 -38.59
N PRO A 206 -19.81 33.93 -39.48
CA PRO A 206 -18.67 34.42 -40.27
C PRO A 206 -18.46 35.95 -40.15
N HIS A 207 -17.50 36.54 -40.88
CA HIS A 207 -17.67 37.70 -41.78
C HIS A 207 -16.31 38.24 -42.27
N SER A 208 -16.35 38.73 -43.50
CA SER A 208 -15.28 38.98 -44.46
C SER A 208 -14.42 40.22 -44.20
N CYS A 209 -13.15 40.15 -44.58
CA CYS A 209 -12.41 41.08 -45.45
C CYS A 209 -11.10 40.42 -45.85
#